data_AF-A0A8J5XI78-F1
#
_entry.id   AF-A0A8J5XI78-F1
#
_cell.length_a   1.000
_cell.length_b   1.000
_cell.length_c   1.000
_cell.angle_alpha   90.00
_cell.angle_beta   90.00
_cell.angle_gamma   90.00
#
_symmetry.space_group_name_H-M   'P 1'
#
loop_
_entity.id
_entity.type
_entity.pdbx_description
1 polymer ?
#
loop_
_entity_poly.entity_id
_entity_poly.type
_entity_poly.pdbx_seq_one_letter_code
_entity_poly.pdbx_strand_id
1 'polypeptide(L)'
;MLHDIYNLLMLPVLCGFCFRYLLTGASFDAFVVVAYAYFIGDLLWVVCSPSCVKSPGVIAGHHCLTMLYMLYPLAYPQLRHYMAMCLSVELNTFFLILRRLWHVPPVSVCFYVTWITIRLIIYPYLIYVFAILYVDRSLETGSWLNSFALIPSFQSALTVLNIKWTVDLARRKLDMMRDPSLRARMSKAKGL
;
A
#
# COMPACT_ATOMS: atom_id res chain seq x y z
N MET A 1 -9.73 17.05 0.85
CA MET A 1 -10.87 16.75 -0.03
C MET A 1 -10.44 16.60 -1.49
N LEU A 2 -9.83 17.59 -2.15
CA LEU A 2 -9.37 17.44 -3.55
C LEU A 2 -8.39 16.28 -3.75
N HIS A 3 -7.44 16.11 -2.83
CA HIS A 3 -6.51 14.98 -2.80
C HIS A 3 -7.22 13.61 -2.71
N ASP A 4 -8.28 13.51 -1.90
CA ASP A 4 -9.07 12.28 -1.82
C ASP A 4 -9.81 11.98 -3.12
N ILE A 5 -10.33 13.02 -3.80
CA ILE A 5 -11.00 12.87 -5.09
C ILE A 5 -10.01 12.40 -6.16
N TYR A 6 -8.82 13.02 -6.22
CA TYR A 6 -7.73 12.57 -7.10
C TYR A 6 -7.43 11.08 -6.90
N ASN A 7 -7.24 10.66 -5.64
CA ASN A 7 -6.96 9.27 -5.32
C ASN A 7 -8.12 8.33 -5.68
N LEU A 8 -9.38 8.74 -5.48
CA LEU A 8 -10.53 7.95 -5.89
C LEU A 8 -10.65 7.77 -7.40
N LEU A 9 -10.10 8.69 -8.21
CA LEU A 9 -10.09 8.56 -9.66
C LEU A 9 -8.91 7.71 -10.14
N MET A 10 -7.71 7.91 -9.57
CA MET A 10 -6.49 7.26 -10.03
C MET A 10 -6.32 5.84 -9.50
N LEU A 11 -6.72 5.57 -8.26
CA LEU A 11 -6.56 4.25 -7.65
C LEU A 11 -7.32 3.13 -8.37
N PRO A 12 -8.57 3.32 -8.86
CA PRO A 12 -9.23 2.31 -9.68
C PRO A 12 -8.49 1.99 -10.97
N VAL A 13 -7.88 3.00 -11.61
CA VAL A 13 -7.08 2.80 -12.82
C VAL A 13 -5.85 1.97 -12.49
N LEU A 14 -5.09 2.34 -11.44
CA LEU A 14 -3.94 1.59 -10.97
C LEU A 14 -4.32 0.14 -10.59
N CYS A 15 -5.38 -0.03 -9.81
CA CYS A 15 -5.87 -1.35 -9.40
C CYS A 15 -6.30 -2.18 -10.62
N GLY A 16 -6.95 -1.58 -11.61
CA GLY A 16 -7.34 -2.24 -12.86
C GLY A 16 -6.14 -2.82 -13.61
N PHE A 17 -5.07 -2.02 -13.79
CA PHE A 17 -3.82 -2.51 -14.39
C PHE A 17 -3.13 -3.58 -13.53
N CYS A 18 -3.10 -3.39 -12.22
CA CYS A 18 -2.53 -4.35 -11.27
C CYS A 18 -3.23 -5.72 -11.36
N PHE A 19 -4.56 -5.75 -11.26
CA PHE A 19 -5.33 -6.99 -11.34
C PHE A 19 -5.32 -7.60 -12.74
N ARG A 20 -5.36 -6.80 -13.80
CA ARG A 20 -5.15 -7.31 -15.17
C ARG A 20 -3.82 -8.06 -15.28
N TYR A 21 -2.74 -7.46 -14.77
CA TYR A 21 -1.43 -8.11 -14.80
C TYR A 21 -1.39 -9.36 -13.93
N LEU A 22 -1.95 -9.33 -12.71
CA LEU A 22 -2.01 -10.52 -11.84
C LEU A 22 -2.79 -11.68 -12.47
N LEU A 23 -3.88 -11.39 -13.18
CA LEU A 23 -4.74 -12.41 -13.79
C LEU A 23 -4.22 -12.95 -15.12
N THR A 24 -3.52 -12.12 -15.90
CA THR A 24 -3.18 -12.46 -17.30
C THR A 24 -1.69 -12.46 -17.60
N GLY A 25 -0.86 -11.89 -16.72
CA GLY A 25 0.55 -11.62 -16.99
C GLY A 25 0.80 -10.53 -18.05
N ALA A 26 -0.25 -9.90 -18.59
CA ALA A 26 -0.14 -8.94 -19.69
C ALA A 26 -0.02 -7.48 -19.20
N SER A 27 0.56 -6.62 -20.05
CA SER A 27 0.59 -5.17 -19.86
C SER A 27 1.38 -4.68 -18.63
N PHE A 28 2.46 -5.38 -18.25
CA PHE A 28 3.31 -4.99 -17.12
C PHE A 28 3.87 -3.57 -17.27
N ASP A 29 4.38 -3.21 -18.45
CA ASP A 29 5.02 -1.91 -18.65
C ASP A 29 4.01 -0.77 -18.49
N ALA A 30 2.80 -0.94 -19.03
CA ALA A 30 1.71 0.01 -18.83
C ALA A 30 1.30 0.11 -17.34
N PHE A 31 1.24 -1.03 -16.64
CA PHE A 31 0.98 -1.06 -15.21
C PHE A 31 2.03 -0.26 -14.41
N VAL A 32 3.33 -0.47 -14.69
CA VAL A 32 4.41 0.26 -14.01
C VAL A 32 4.37 1.75 -14.31
N VAL A 33 4.12 2.14 -15.56
CA VAL A 33 3.98 3.56 -15.95
C VAL A 33 2.84 4.21 -15.17
N VAL A 34 1.67 3.56 -15.09
CA VAL A 34 0.52 4.06 -14.31
C VAL A 34 0.86 4.14 -12.82
N ALA A 35 1.55 3.14 -12.27
CA ALA A 35 1.98 3.13 -10.87
C ALA A 35 2.93 4.30 -10.54
N TYR A 36 3.98 4.50 -11.33
CA TYR A 36 4.89 5.64 -11.14
C TYR A 36 4.18 6.98 -11.31
N ALA A 37 3.35 7.14 -12.34
CA ALA A 37 2.60 8.37 -12.55
C ALA A 37 1.70 8.70 -11.34
N TYR A 38 1.02 7.70 -10.78
CA TYR A 38 0.24 7.84 -9.56
C TYR A 38 1.11 8.24 -8.36
N PHE A 39 2.18 7.49 -8.07
CA PHE A 39 3.01 7.75 -6.90
C PHE A 39 3.76 9.08 -6.96
N ILE A 40 4.21 9.50 -8.14
CA ILE A 40 4.81 10.82 -8.34
C ILE A 40 3.77 11.91 -8.10
N GLY A 41 2.57 11.77 -8.68
CA GLY A 41 1.49 12.73 -8.48
C GLY A 41 1.08 12.86 -7.01
N ASP A 42 0.89 11.73 -6.33
CA ASP A 42 0.52 11.69 -4.91
C ASP A 42 1.64 12.27 -4.01
N LEU A 43 2.90 11.91 -4.27
CA LEU A 43 4.05 12.45 -3.55
C LEU A 43 4.17 13.97 -3.72
N LEU A 44 4.09 14.48 -4.95
CA LEU A 44 4.12 15.91 -5.22
C LEU A 44 2.99 16.63 -4.47
N TRP A 45 1.78 16.05 -4.46
CA TRP A 45 0.66 16.61 -3.73
C TRP A 45 0.92 16.67 -2.22
N VAL A 46 1.44 15.59 -1.63
CA VAL A 46 1.77 15.53 -0.19
C VAL A 46 2.88 16.51 0.18
N VAL A 47 3.89 16.70 -0.69
CA VAL A 47 4.98 17.66 -0.46
C VAL A 47 4.48 19.10 -0.57
N CYS A 48 3.66 19.42 -1.57
CA CYS A 48 3.12 20.77 -1.78
C CYS A 48 2.00 21.12 -0.79
N SER A 49 1.27 20.13 -0.28
CA SER A 49 0.14 20.31 0.63
C SER A 49 0.18 19.32 1.79
N PRO A 50 1.13 19.45 2.73
CA PRO A 50 1.37 18.46 3.79
C PRO A 50 0.19 18.25 4.75
N SER A 51 -0.76 19.19 4.79
CA SER A 51 -1.99 19.09 5.58
C SER A 51 -3.05 18.17 4.99
N CYS A 52 -2.89 17.69 3.74
CA CYS A 52 -3.82 16.76 3.11
C CYS A 52 -3.86 15.39 3.82
N VAL A 53 -2.79 15.05 4.55
CA VAL A 53 -2.63 13.78 5.26
C VAL A 53 -2.15 13.99 6.70
N LYS A 54 -2.41 13.02 7.58
CA LYS A 54 -2.07 13.13 9.01
C LYS A 54 -0.57 13.04 9.31
N SER A 55 0.21 12.42 8.42
CA SER A 55 1.62 12.13 8.65
C SER A 55 2.40 12.26 7.33
N PRO A 56 2.56 13.49 6.82
CA PRO A 56 3.08 13.73 5.47
C PRO A 56 4.47 13.14 5.26
N GLY A 57 5.39 13.29 6.23
CA GLY A 57 6.75 12.75 6.11
C GLY A 57 6.80 11.22 6.03
N VAL A 58 5.97 10.51 6.82
CA VAL A 58 5.90 9.04 6.78
C VAL A 58 5.35 8.56 5.43
N ILE A 59 4.33 9.25 4.92
CA ILE A 59 3.69 8.93 3.64
C ILE A 59 4.66 9.22 2.48
N ALA A 60 5.31 10.38 2.47
CA ALA A 60 6.32 10.72 1.47
C ALA A 60 7.48 9.70 1.47
N GLY A 61 8.02 9.35 2.64
CA GLY A 61 9.06 8.32 2.76
C GLY A 61 8.61 6.95 2.25
N HIS A 62 7.37 6.56 2.53
CA HIS A 62 6.77 5.34 1.99
C HIS A 62 6.67 5.35 0.46
N HIS A 63 6.27 6.47 -0.16
CA HIS A 63 6.22 6.59 -1.62
C HIS A 63 7.61 6.53 -2.23
N CYS A 64 8.59 7.24 -1.67
CA CYS A 64 9.98 7.16 -2.13
C CYS A 64 10.51 5.72 -2.06
N LEU A 65 10.29 5.03 -0.93
CA LEU A 65 10.70 3.64 -0.76
C LEU A 65 9.99 2.71 -1.78
N THR A 66 8.69 2.90 -1.99
CA THR A 66 7.90 2.10 -2.95
C THR A 66 8.39 2.33 -4.38
N MET A 67 8.67 3.57 -4.78
CA MET A 67 9.22 3.90 -6.09
C MET A 67 10.62 3.34 -6.31
N LEU A 68 11.50 3.36 -5.29
CA LEU A 68 12.80 2.68 -5.36
C LEU A 68 12.62 1.17 -5.49
N TYR A 69 11.66 0.61 -4.76
CA TYR A 69 11.38 -0.82 -4.80
C TYR A 69 10.84 -1.28 -6.17
N MET A 70 10.04 -0.46 -6.83
CA MET A 70 9.51 -0.70 -8.18
C MET A 70 10.58 -0.80 -9.28
N LEU A 71 11.83 -0.38 -9.03
CA LEU A 71 12.93 -0.53 -9.98
C LEU A 71 13.35 -2.01 -10.15
N TYR A 72 13.17 -2.83 -9.12
CA TYR A 72 13.58 -4.24 -9.15
C TYR A 72 12.88 -5.08 -10.23
N PRO A 73 11.54 -5.10 -10.36
CA PRO A 73 10.87 -5.88 -11.41
C PRO A 73 11.10 -5.36 -12.84
N LEU A 74 11.64 -4.15 -12.99
CA LEU A 74 12.14 -3.66 -14.28
C LEU A 74 13.47 -4.33 -14.65
N ALA A 75 14.37 -4.50 -13.67
CA ALA A 75 15.66 -5.16 -13.86
C ALA A 75 15.55 -6.71 -13.84
N TYR A 76 14.59 -7.26 -13.09
CA TYR A 76 14.43 -8.70 -12.86
C TYR A 76 12.98 -9.10 -13.16
N PRO A 77 12.66 -9.52 -14.41
CA PRO A 77 11.29 -9.84 -14.83
C PRO A 77 10.58 -10.90 -13.98
N GLN A 78 11.33 -11.82 -13.35
CA GLN A 78 10.79 -12.82 -12.43
C GLN A 78 10.13 -12.20 -11.18
N LEU A 79 10.44 -10.94 -10.85
CA LEU A 79 9.88 -10.23 -9.69
C LEU A 79 8.57 -9.51 -9.99
N ARG A 80 8.17 -9.42 -11.26
CA ARG A 80 7.02 -8.62 -11.71
C ARG A 80 5.71 -9.05 -11.05
N HIS A 81 5.48 -10.36 -10.91
CA HIS A 81 4.30 -10.90 -10.24
C HIS A 81 4.22 -10.50 -8.77
N TYR A 82 5.35 -10.58 -8.05
CA TYR A 82 5.41 -10.18 -6.65
C TYR A 82 5.19 -8.67 -6.47
N MET A 83 5.71 -7.84 -7.39
CA MET A 83 5.44 -6.40 -7.37
C MET A 83 3.95 -6.08 -7.51
N ALA A 84 3.25 -6.76 -8.42
CA ALA A 84 1.81 -6.58 -8.57
C ALA A 84 1.05 -7.01 -7.30
N MET A 85 1.48 -8.09 -6.64
CA MET A 85 0.93 -8.47 -5.34
C MET A 85 1.18 -7.39 -4.27
N CYS A 86 2.37 -6.78 -4.21
CA CYS A 86 2.64 -5.65 -3.32
C CYS A 86 1.67 -4.49 -3.59
N LEU A 87 1.57 -4.06 -4.85
CA LEU A 87 0.75 -2.91 -5.25
C LEU A 87 -0.76 -3.17 -5.16
N SER A 88 -1.19 -4.42 -4.95
CA SER A 88 -2.59 -4.70 -4.61
C SER A 88 -3.06 -3.98 -3.33
N VAL A 89 -2.13 -3.56 -2.45
CA VAL A 89 -2.44 -2.76 -1.25
C VAL A 89 -3.21 -1.49 -1.56
N GLU A 90 -3.05 -0.96 -2.77
CA GLU A 90 -3.74 0.24 -3.22
C GLU A 90 -5.25 0.03 -3.36
N LEU A 91 -5.72 -1.22 -3.52
CA LEU A 91 -7.14 -1.56 -3.39
C LEU A 91 -7.65 -1.32 -1.96
N ASN A 92 -6.83 -1.64 -0.95
CA ASN A 92 -7.18 -1.33 0.43
C ASN A 92 -7.17 0.17 0.70
N THR A 93 -6.20 0.92 0.14
CA THR A 93 -6.17 2.38 0.18
C THR A 93 -7.41 2.98 -0.48
N PHE A 94 -7.82 2.46 -1.64
CA PHE A 94 -9.05 2.88 -2.31
C PHE A 94 -10.28 2.73 -1.41
N PHE A 95 -10.51 1.54 -0.83
CA PHE A 95 -11.64 1.34 0.07
C PHE A 95 -11.52 2.14 1.37
N LEU A 96 -10.32 2.43 1.85
CA LEU A 96 -10.11 3.31 3.00
C LEU A 96 -10.63 4.72 2.69
N ILE A 97 -10.23 5.29 1.54
CA ILE A 97 -10.64 6.63 1.10
C ILE A 97 -12.15 6.65 0.83
N LEU A 98 -12.64 5.65 0.09
CA LEU A 98 -14.05 5.51 -0.22
C LEU A 98 -14.90 5.48 1.05
N ARG A 99 -14.46 4.75 2.09
CA ARG A 99 -15.15 4.70 3.38
C ARG A 99 -15.15 6.03 4.12
N ARG A 100 -14.12 6.88 3.94
CA ARG A 100 -14.08 8.21 4.58
C ARG A 100 -15.14 9.14 4.00
N LEU A 101 -15.48 8.97 2.72
CA LEU A 101 -16.43 9.80 2.00
C LEU A 101 -17.84 9.19 2.04
N TRP A 102 -17.96 7.89 1.78
CA TRP A 102 -19.20 7.13 1.81
C TRP A 102 -19.22 6.12 2.95
N HIS A 103 -19.97 6.43 3.99
CA HIS A 103 -20.09 5.62 5.21
C HIS A 103 -21.12 4.48 5.06
N VAL A 104 -21.08 3.74 3.96
CA VAL A 104 -22.00 2.63 3.70
C VAL A 104 -21.42 1.29 4.17
N PRO A 105 -22.23 0.36 4.70
CA PRO A 105 -21.74 -0.92 5.20
C PRO A 105 -20.92 -1.75 4.20
N PRO A 106 -21.31 -1.89 2.91
CA PRO A 106 -20.55 -2.70 1.95
C PRO A 106 -19.09 -2.23 1.76
N VAL A 107 -18.88 -0.90 1.66
CA VAL A 107 -17.54 -0.32 1.53
C VAL A 107 -16.68 -0.60 2.76
N SER A 108 -17.28 -0.60 3.95
CA SER A 108 -16.58 -0.95 5.18
C SER A 108 -16.18 -2.42 5.20
N VAL A 109 -17.04 -3.33 4.74
CA VAL A 109 -16.70 -4.76 4.60
C VAL A 109 -15.54 -4.94 3.63
N CYS A 110 -15.60 -4.34 2.43
CA CYS A 110 -14.52 -4.40 1.45
C CYS A 110 -13.18 -3.88 2.00
N PHE A 111 -13.21 -2.78 2.76
CA PHE A 111 -12.02 -2.28 3.45
C PHE A 111 -11.43 -3.33 4.40
N TYR A 112 -12.25 -3.96 5.25
CA TYR A 112 -11.74 -4.92 6.23
C TYR A 112 -11.23 -6.21 5.59
N VAL A 113 -11.94 -6.73 4.58
CA VAL A 113 -11.52 -7.92 3.83
C VAL A 113 -10.18 -7.68 3.15
N THR A 114 -10.04 -6.58 2.41
CA THR A 114 -8.77 -6.23 1.74
C THR A 114 -7.66 -5.91 2.73
N TRP A 115 -7.99 -5.27 3.87
CA TRP A 115 -7.03 -4.96 4.91
C TRP A 115 -6.42 -6.23 5.52
N ILE A 116 -7.25 -7.20 5.92
CA ILE A 116 -6.78 -8.47 6.49
C ILE A 116 -5.97 -9.24 5.43
N THR A 117 -6.57 -9.45 4.25
CA THR A 117 -5.97 -10.26 3.19
C THR A 117 -4.62 -9.70 2.76
N ILE A 118 -4.56 -8.40 2.46
CA ILE A 118 -3.36 -7.83 1.86
C ILE A 118 -2.33 -7.48 2.93
N ARG A 119 -2.72 -6.72 3.96
CA ARG A 119 -1.76 -6.18 4.92
C ARG A 119 -1.33 -7.18 5.98
N LEU A 120 -2.20 -8.11 6.37
CA LEU A 120 -1.89 -9.06 7.45
C LEU A 120 -1.44 -10.43 6.95
N ILE A 121 -1.81 -10.82 5.73
CA ILE A 121 -1.45 -12.14 5.16
C ILE A 121 -0.42 -11.97 4.04
N ILE A 122 -0.76 -11.27 2.96
CA ILE A 122 0.12 -11.18 1.77
C ILE A 122 1.44 -10.48 2.10
N TYR A 123 1.42 -9.34 2.78
CA TYR A 123 2.66 -8.57 3.05
C TYR A 123 3.72 -9.35 3.87
N PRO A 124 3.36 -9.96 5.01
CA PRO A 124 4.30 -10.82 5.74
C PRO A 124 4.74 -12.04 4.94
N TYR A 125 3.83 -12.67 4.18
CA TYR A 125 4.19 -13.79 3.30
C TYR A 125 5.24 -13.40 2.26
N LEU A 126 5.12 -12.20 1.67
CA LEU A 126 6.10 -11.72 0.70
C LEU A 126 7.50 -11.50 1.29
N ILE A 127 7.62 -11.15 2.59
CA ILE A 127 8.95 -11.11 3.24
C ILE A 127 9.62 -12.48 3.16
N TYR A 128 8.88 -13.53 3.50
CA TYR A 128 9.39 -14.91 3.45
C TYR A 128 9.81 -15.30 2.03
N VAL A 129 8.97 -15.01 1.03
CA VAL A 129 9.28 -15.28 -0.38
C VAL A 129 10.55 -14.55 -0.82
N PHE A 130 10.68 -13.26 -0.50
CA PHE A 130 11.86 -12.49 -0.88
C PHE A 130 13.12 -12.90 -0.11
N ALA A 131 12.98 -13.40 1.12
CA ALA A 131 14.10 -13.98 1.86
C ALA A 131 14.64 -15.23 1.17
N ILE A 132 13.76 -16.14 0.70
CA ILE A 132 14.17 -17.31 -0.09
C ILE A 132 14.87 -16.88 -1.37
N LEU A 133 14.26 -15.97 -2.15
CA LEU A 133 14.85 -15.48 -3.41
C LEU A 133 16.23 -14.85 -3.19
N TYR A 134 16.44 -14.17 -2.07
CA TYR A 134 17.75 -13.64 -1.70
C TYR A 134 18.75 -14.74 -1.35
N VAL A 135 18.35 -15.78 -0.60
CA VAL A 135 19.23 -16.92 -0.30
C VAL A 135 19.63 -17.64 -1.58
N ASP A 136 18.67 -17.97 -2.44
CA ASP A 136 18.92 -18.65 -3.71
C ASP A 136 19.91 -17.84 -4.56
N ARG A 137 19.68 -16.52 -4.70
CA ARG A 137 20.58 -15.64 -5.45
C ARG A 137 21.97 -15.54 -4.83
N SER A 138 22.07 -15.60 -3.51
CA SER A 138 23.35 -15.56 -2.80
C SER A 138 24.16 -16.84 -3.02
N LEU A 139 23.47 -17.99 -3.06
CA LEU A 139 24.09 -19.28 -3.37
C LEU A 139 24.54 -19.34 -4.83
N GLU A 140 23.71 -18.89 -5.78
CA GLU A 140 24.06 -18.82 -7.21
C GLU A 140 25.28 -17.95 -7.48
N THR A 141 25.41 -16.83 -6.79
CA THR A 141 26.48 -15.85 -7.03
C THR A 141 27.71 -16.08 -6.17
N GLY A 142 27.63 -16.95 -5.16
CA GLY A 142 28.68 -17.15 -4.14
C GLY A 142 28.89 -15.93 -3.25
N SER A 143 27.96 -14.96 -3.23
CA SER A 143 28.06 -13.72 -2.47
C SER A 143 26.73 -13.33 -1.82
N TRP A 144 26.77 -13.10 -0.51
CA TRP A 144 25.65 -12.53 0.25
C TRP A 144 25.48 -11.02 -0.02
N LEU A 145 26.51 -10.34 -0.52
CA LEU A 145 26.42 -8.92 -0.89
C LEU A 145 25.99 -8.79 -2.36
N ASN A 146 24.70 -9.02 -2.60
CA ASN A 146 24.10 -8.87 -3.92
C ASN A 146 22.87 -7.95 -3.87
N SER A 147 22.41 -7.51 -5.05
CA SER A 147 21.28 -6.58 -5.18
C SER A 147 19.98 -7.09 -4.55
N PHE A 148 19.79 -8.41 -4.40
CA PHE A 148 18.57 -8.98 -3.82
C PHE A 148 18.48 -8.76 -2.31
N ALA A 149 19.57 -8.43 -1.61
CA ALA A 149 19.55 -8.14 -0.18
C ALA A 149 18.62 -6.97 0.21
N LEU A 150 18.43 -6.01 -0.70
CA LEU A 150 17.56 -4.85 -0.45
C LEU A 150 16.07 -5.19 -0.59
N ILE A 151 15.69 -6.21 -1.36
CA ILE A 151 14.29 -6.59 -1.59
C ILE A 151 13.57 -6.97 -0.29
N PRO A 152 14.04 -7.96 0.51
CA PRO A 152 13.38 -8.29 1.78
C PRO A 152 13.48 -7.15 2.79
N SER A 153 14.51 -6.30 2.70
CA SER A 153 14.65 -5.11 3.55
C SER A 153 13.57 -4.07 3.26
N PHE A 154 13.33 -3.75 1.98
CA PHE A 154 12.26 -2.85 1.56
C PHE A 154 10.88 -3.42 1.91
N GLN A 155 10.63 -4.69 1.62
CA GLN A 155 9.37 -5.34 1.98
C GLN A 155 9.14 -5.35 3.49
N SER A 156 10.17 -5.57 4.29
CA SER A 156 10.09 -5.54 5.75
C SER A 156 9.73 -4.14 6.25
N ALA A 157 10.38 -3.09 5.74
CA ALA A 157 10.07 -1.71 6.09
C ALA A 157 8.60 -1.34 5.77
N LEU A 158 8.11 -1.73 4.58
CA LEU A 158 6.71 -1.53 4.20
C LEU A 158 5.75 -2.33 5.08
N THR A 159 6.12 -3.55 5.46
CA THR A 159 5.31 -4.39 6.36
C THR A 159 5.26 -3.84 7.78
N VAL A 160 6.36 -3.30 8.30
CA VAL A 160 6.40 -2.61 9.61
C VAL A 160 5.46 -1.41 9.61
N LEU A 161 5.44 -0.61 8.54
CA LEU A 161 4.47 0.49 8.40
C LEU A 161 3.02 -0.02 8.40
N ASN A 162 2.75 -1.13 7.71
CA ASN A 162 1.45 -1.78 7.75
C ASN A 162 1.05 -2.26 9.15
N ILE A 163 1.96 -2.86 9.90
CA ILE A 163 1.72 -3.27 11.29
C ILE A 163 1.44 -2.04 12.17
N LYS A 164 2.24 -0.97 12.04
CA LYS A 164 2.00 0.27 12.78
C LYS A 164 0.58 0.81 12.53
N TRP A 165 0.17 0.91 11.27
CA TRP A 165 -1.17 1.41 10.93
C TRP A 165 -2.30 0.47 11.38
N THR A 166 -2.05 -0.84 11.39
CA THR A 166 -2.95 -1.84 11.98
C THR A 166 -3.13 -1.60 13.49
N VAL A 167 -2.05 -1.37 14.22
CA VAL A 167 -2.10 -1.04 15.66
C VAL A 167 -2.85 0.28 15.88
N ASP A 168 -2.58 1.30 15.09
CA ASP A 168 -3.28 2.59 15.17
C ASP A 168 -4.79 2.45 14.93
N LEU A 169 -5.20 1.60 13.98
CA LEU A 169 -6.61 1.31 13.70
C LEU A 169 -7.27 0.56 14.86
N ALA A 170 -6.60 -0.47 15.39
CA ALA A 170 -7.09 -1.27 16.50
C ALA A 170 -7.28 -0.43 17.77
N ARG A 171 -6.28 0.39 18.13
CA ARG A 171 -6.36 1.31 19.28
C ARG A 171 -7.56 2.24 19.18
N ARG A 172 -7.75 2.92 18.04
CA ARG A 172 -8.91 3.81 17.84
C ARG A 172 -10.24 3.08 17.99
N LYS A 173 -10.33 1.82 17.58
CA LYS A 173 -11.55 1.01 17.72
C LYS A 173 -11.80 0.61 19.17
N LEU A 174 -10.75 0.21 19.90
CA LEU A 174 -10.81 -0.08 21.33
C LEU A 174 -11.24 1.15 22.13
N ASP A 175 -10.68 2.32 21.83
CA ASP A 175 -11.04 3.57 22.51
C ASP A 175 -12.52 3.91 22.31
N MET A 176 -13.05 3.75 21.09
CA MET A 176 -14.47 3.94 20.80
C MET A 176 -15.39 2.92 21.48
N MET A 177 -14.90 1.74 21.84
CA MET A 177 -15.68 0.75 22.60
C MET A 177 -15.65 1.04 24.10
N ARG A 178 -14.52 1.56 24.61
CA ARG A 178 -14.35 1.94 26.01
C ARG A 178 -15.13 3.20 26.37
N ASP A 179 -15.19 4.17 25.46
CA ASP A 179 -15.93 5.42 25.64
C ASP A 179 -16.89 5.66 24.46
N PRO A 180 -18.18 5.26 24.59
CA PRO A 180 -19.20 5.50 23.57
C PRO A 180 -19.41 6.99 23.25
N SER A 181 -19.08 7.90 24.16
CA SER A 181 -19.20 9.35 23.92
C SER A 181 -18.23 9.81 22.82
N LEU A 182 -17.06 9.17 22.68
CA LEU A 182 -16.13 9.42 21.58
C LEU A 182 -16.76 9.12 20.22
N ARG A 183 -17.56 8.05 20.12
CA ARG A 183 -18.29 7.73 18.88
C ARG A 183 -19.27 8.86 18.52
N ALA A 184 -20.01 9.37 19.50
CA ALA A 184 -20.94 10.48 19.29
C ALA A 184 -20.23 11.77 18.85
N ARG A 185 -19.10 12.11 19.50
CA ARG A 185 -18.28 13.28 19.14
C ARG A 185 -17.70 13.17 17.73
N MET A 186 -17.20 11.99 17.36
CA MET A 186 -16.67 11.76 16.01
C MET A 186 -17.76 11.78 14.93
N SER A 187 -18.97 11.32 15.24
CA SER A 187 -20.11 11.44 14.32
C SER A 187 -20.46 12.90 14.09
N LYS A 188 -20.48 13.71 15.15
CA LYS A 188 -20.78 15.15 15.08
C LYS A 188 -19.71 15.93 14.31
N ALA A 189 -18.44 15.59 14.47
CA ALA A 189 -17.32 16.21 13.74
C ALA A 189 -17.30 15.89 12.23
N LYS A 190 -18.02 14.85 11.79
CA LYS A 190 -18.15 14.45 10.39
C LYS A 190 -19.42 14.98 9.69
N GLY A 191 -20.32 15.60 10.45
CA GLY A 191 -21.58 16.16 9.96
C GLY A 191 -21.51 17.65 9.61
N LEU A 192 -20.31 18.17 9.40
CA LEU A 192 -19.99 19.47 8.80
C LEU A 192 -19.29 19.21 7.46
#